data_AF-A0A537NCK6-F1
#
_entry.id   AF-A0A537NCK6-F1
#
_cell.length_a   1.000
_cell.length_b   1.000
_cell.length_c   1.000
_cell.angle_alpha   90.00
_cell.angle_beta   90.00
_cell.angle_gamma   90.00
#
_symmetry.space_group_name_H-M   'P 1'
#
loop_
_entity.id
_entity.type
_entity.pdbx_description
1 polymer ?
#
loop_
_entity_poly.entity_id
_entity_poly.type
_entity_poly.pdbx_seq_one_letter_code
_entity_poly.pdbx_strand_id
1 'polypeptide(L)'
;MRHLVLMYGLDLLIVLLAIGAAATANPERTAVPFPRIQLLLPGLLGFAGTLILLAYPEIRDLADLQVWLVATVSVLIGAVRGSAMNIQSDRARRLVRVRRGSDAAWAGWIMVLFAAVQGAIETGLRSENPYETTAEFLMLLASGYLLGRSLVAWLRARLAMHHDLLEA
;
A
#
# COMPACT_ATOMS: atom_id res chain seq x y z
N MET A 1 -11.90 28.90 5.59
CA MET A 1 -10.57 28.77 4.95
C MET A 1 -9.68 27.71 5.59
N ARG A 2 -9.47 27.70 6.92
CA ARG A 2 -8.58 26.70 7.57
C ARG A 2 -8.97 25.24 7.34
N HIS A 3 -10.27 24.91 7.32
CA HIS A 3 -10.77 23.56 7.05
C HIS A 3 -10.59 23.11 5.59
N LEU A 4 -10.77 24.01 4.62
CA LEU A 4 -10.54 23.72 3.19
C LEU A 4 -9.07 23.42 2.90
N VAL A 5 -8.15 24.21 3.46
CA VAL A 5 -6.70 23.97 3.29
C VAL A 5 -6.28 22.64 3.93
N LEU A 6 -6.94 22.25 5.03
CA LEU A 6 -6.71 20.98 5.69
C LEU A 6 -7.18 19.80 4.82
N MET A 7 -8.39 19.87 4.25
CA MET A 7 -8.90 18.83 3.35
C MET A 7 -8.01 18.66 2.12
N TYR A 8 -7.76 19.73 1.35
CA TYR A 8 -6.90 19.64 0.17
C TYR A 8 -5.45 19.21 0.48
N GLY A 9 -4.95 19.57 1.67
CA GLY A 9 -3.64 19.13 2.14
C GLY A 9 -3.59 17.63 2.45
N LEU A 10 -4.68 17.06 2.96
CA LEU A 10 -4.81 15.63 3.22
C LEU A 10 -4.95 14.84 1.92
N ASP A 11 -5.75 15.31 0.96
CA ASP A 11 -5.91 14.63 -0.34
C ASP A 11 -4.57 14.54 -1.08
N LEU A 12 -3.83 15.65 -1.10
CA LEU A 12 -2.50 15.69 -1.67
C LEU A 12 -1.55 14.72 -0.96
N LEU A 13 -1.61 14.66 0.37
CA LEU A 13 -0.79 13.74 1.16
C LEU A 13 -1.14 12.27 0.86
N ILE A 14 -2.43 11.94 0.75
CA ILE A 14 -2.91 10.60 0.39
C ILE A 14 -2.37 10.20 -1.00
N VAL A 15 -2.47 11.09 -1.99
CA VAL A 15 -1.91 10.87 -3.33
C VAL A 15 -0.40 10.65 -3.27
N LEU A 16 0.34 11.47 -2.52
CA LEU A 16 1.79 11.32 -2.37
C LEU A 16 2.18 9.99 -1.69
N LEU A 17 1.41 9.55 -0.68
CA LEU A 17 1.61 8.26 -0.03
C LEU A 17 1.34 7.10 -0.99
N ALA A 18 0.29 7.18 -1.81
CA ALA A 18 0.00 6.18 -2.84
C ALA A 18 1.11 6.11 -3.90
N ILE A 19 1.64 7.27 -4.34
CA ILE A 19 2.78 7.34 -5.26
C ILE A 19 4.02 6.71 -4.62
N GLY A 20 4.29 7.04 -3.35
CA GLY A 20 5.37 6.43 -2.58
C GLY A 20 5.24 4.91 -2.47
N ALA A 21 4.03 4.41 -2.23
CA ALA A 21 3.75 2.97 -2.18
C ALA A 21 4.03 2.29 -3.53
N ALA A 22 3.60 2.89 -4.64
CA ALA A 22 3.87 2.40 -5.98
C ALA A 22 5.36 2.44 -6.34
N ALA A 23 6.05 3.54 -6.01
CA ALA A 23 7.46 3.76 -6.31
C ALA A 23 8.35 2.78 -5.53
N THR A 24 8.06 2.57 -4.24
CA THR A 24 8.82 1.65 -3.38
C THR A 24 8.58 0.18 -3.74
N ALA A 25 7.47 -0.14 -4.42
CA ALA A 25 7.21 -1.48 -4.96
C ALA A 25 7.87 -1.72 -6.34
N ASN A 26 8.37 -0.69 -7.02
CA ASN A 26 8.94 -0.82 -8.36
C ASN A 26 10.20 -1.71 -8.43
N PRO A 27 11.13 -1.70 -7.44
CA PRO A 27 12.26 -2.63 -7.40
C PRO A 27 11.85 -4.10 -7.43
N GLU A 28 10.64 -4.44 -6.95
CA GLU A 28 10.14 -5.83 -6.98
C GLU A 28 9.82 -6.33 -8.40
N ARG A 29 9.78 -5.42 -9.40
CA ARG A 29 9.59 -5.76 -10.82
C ARG A 29 10.88 -6.11 -11.53
N THR A 30 12.02 -5.60 -11.08
CA THR A 30 13.27 -5.63 -11.84
C THR A 30 14.13 -6.86 -11.57
N ALA A 31 13.73 -7.72 -10.61
CA ALA A 31 14.50 -8.87 -10.13
C ALA A 31 15.92 -8.52 -9.64
N VAL A 32 16.21 -7.23 -9.44
CA VAL A 32 17.48 -6.74 -8.88
C VAL A 32 17.44 -6.86 -7.36
N PRO A 33 18.56 -7.16 -6.68
CA PRO A 33 18.64 -7.11 -5.22
C PRO A 33 18.36 -5.70 -4.68
N PHE A 34 17.53 -5.60 -3.65
CA PHE A 34 17.17 -4.32 -3.02
C PHE A 34 17.10 -4.44 -1.49
N PRO A 35 17.16 -3.32 -0.73
CA PRO A 35 17.14 -3.35 0.72
C PRO A 35 15.88 -4.00 1.30
N ARG A 36 16.04 -4.92 2.25
CA ARG A 36 14.92 -5.67 2.88
C ARG A 36 13.81 -4.78 3.42
N ILE A 37 14.15 -3.60 3.96
CA ILE A 37 13.15 -2.67 4.52
C ILE A 37 12.15 -2.19 3.46
N GLN A 38 12.54 -2.13 2.19
CA GLN A 38 11.67 -1.68 1.11
C GLN A 38 10.51 -2.66 0.85
N LEU A 39 10.58 -3.93 1.27
CA LEU A 39 9.42 -4.84 1.23
C LEU A 39 8.25 -4.38 2.10
N LEU A 40 8.53 -3.64 3.19
CA LEU A 40 7.48 -3.12 4.08
C LEU A 40 6.87 -1.81 3.59
N LEU A 41 7.64 -1.01 2.86
CA LEU A 41 7.26 0.38 2.55
C LEU A 41 5.95 0.47 1.74
N PRO A 42 5.68 -0.37 0.72
CA PRO A 42 4.43 -0.31 -0.02
C PRO A 42 3.20 -0.47 0.89
N GLY A 43 3.23 -1.48 1.77
CA GLY A 43 2.19 -1.73 2.75
C GLY A 43 2.02 -0.61 3.77
N LEU A 44 3.11 -0.10 4.33
CA LEU A 44 3.06 0.98 5.32
C LEU A 44 2.54 2.29 4.75
N LEU A 45 3.00 2.66 3.55
CA LEU A 45 2.58 3.90 2.89
C LEU A 45 1.12 3.82 2.44
N GLY A 46 0.70 2.69 1.86
CA GLY A 46 -0.69 2.48 1.48
C GLY A 46 -1.64 2.47 2.68
N PHE A 47 -1.26 1.79 3.77
CA PHE A 47 -2.06 1.76 4.99
C PHE A 47 -2.15 3.14 5.65
N ALA A 48 -1.06 3.90 5.71
CA ALA A 48 -1.07 5.26 6.22
C ALA A 48 -2.01 6.18 5.41
N GLY A 49 -1.96 6.11 4.08
CA GLY A 49 -2.86 6.89 3.23
C GLY A 49 -4.33 6.54 3.44
N THR A 50 -4.64 5.25 3.64
CA THR A 50 -6.01 4.79 3.90
C THR A 50 -6.50 5.17 5.29
N LEU A 51 -5.63 5.15 6.30
CA LEU A 51 -5.98 5.61 7.64
C LEU A 51 -6.28 7.11 7.65
N ILE A 52 -5.54 7.91 6.89
CA ILE A 52 -5.81 9.35 6.76
C ILE A 52 -7.16 9.58 6.08
N LEU A 53 -7.44 8.83 5.02
CA LEU A 53 -8.72 8.86 4.31
C LEU A 53 -9.89 8.48 5.25
N LEU A 54 -9.80 7.37 5.99
CA LEU A 54 -10.87 6.94 6.88
C LEU A 54 -11.03 7.80 8.14
N ALA A 55 -9.96 8.45 8.61
CA ALA A 55 -10.01 9.26 9.83
C ALA A 55 -10.73 10.61 9.65
N TYR A 56 -11.02 11.02 8.41
CA TYR A 56 -11.66 12.28 8.08
C TYR A 56 -12.73 12.05 7.00
N PRO A 57 -14.02 12.41 7.23
CA PRO A 57 -14.49 13.34 8.24
C PRO A 57 -14.99 12.74 9.56
N GLU A 58 -15.43 11.48 9.63
CA GLU A 58 -16.01 10.88 10.84
C GLU A 58 -15.31 9.60 11.31
N ILE A 59 -14.72 9.62 12.51
CA ILE A 59 -14.12 8.45 13.18
C ILE A 59 -15.14 7.30 13.37
N ARG A 60 -16.44 7.58 13.23
CA ARG A 60 -17.51 6.58 13.30
C ARG A 60 -17.41 5.53 12.19
N ASP A 61 -16.85 5.89 11.04
CA ASP A 61 -16.68 4.93 9.94
C ASP A 61 -15.61 3.88 10.26
N LEU A 62 -14.62 4.22 11.11
CA LEU A 62 -13.71 3.22 11.69
C LEU A 62 -14.41 2.28 12.69
N ALA A 63 -15.60 2.59 13.18
CA ALA A 63 -16.36 1.70 14.06
C ALA A 63 -17.26 0.73 13.28
N ASP A 64 -17.40 0.90 11.95
CA ASP A 64 -18.21 0.01 11.13
C ASP A 64 -17.54 -1.36 11.00
N LEU A 65 -18.29 -2.40 11.34
CA LEU A 65 -17.87 -3.80 11.20
C LEU A 65 -17.55 -4.14 9.73
N GLN A 66 -18.23 -3.52 8.77
CA GLN A 66 -18.00 -3.75 7.35
C GLN A 66 -16.59 -3.32 6.92
N VAL A 67 -16.12 -2.16 7.40
CA VAL A 67 -14.77 -1.64 7.13
C VAL A 67 -13.72 -2.61 7.66
N TRP A 68 -13.87 -3.08 8.89
CA TRP A 68 -12.94 -4.06 9.48
C TRP A 68 -12.97 -5.41 8.78
N LEU A 69 -14.14 -5.88 8.35
CA LEU A 69 -14.27 -7.12 7.59
C LEU A 69 -13.49 -7.02 6.28
N VAL A 70 -13.73 -5.96 5.51
CA VAL A 70 -13.04 -5.71 4.22
C VAL A 70 -11.53 -5.58 4.43
N ALA A 71 -11.11 -4.80 5.42
CA ALA A 71 -9.69 -4.65 5.77
C ALA A 71 -9.04 -5.97 6.17
N THR A 72 -9.72 -6.78 6.99
CA THR A 72 -9.17 -8.07 7.45
C THR A 72 -9.06 -9.05 6.29
N VAL A 73 -10.10 -9.16 5.46
CA VAL A 73 -10.11 -10.05 4.29
C VAL A 73 -9.02 -9.62 3.29
N SER A 74 -8.88 -8.34 3.00
CA SER A 74 -7.84 -7.86 2.08
C SER A 74 -6.44 -8.10 2.62
N VAL A 75 -6.20 -7.89 3.91
CA VAL A 75 -4.94 -8.23 4.60
C VAL A 75 -4.65 -9.72 4.50
N LEU A 76 -5.64 -10.59 4.72
CA LEU A 76 -5.46 -12.05 4.61
C LEU A 76 -5.11 -12.47 3.19
N ILE A 77 -5.79 -11.93 2.17
CA ILE A 77 -5.46 -12.19 0.75
C ILE A 77 -4.02 -11.74 0.46
N GLY A 78 -3.64 -10.56 0.92
CA GLY A 78 -2.27 -10.05 0.84
C GLY A 78 -1.26 -10.98 1.51
N ALA A 79 -1.56 -11.43 2.72
CA ALA A 79 -0.72 -12.34 3.51
C ALA A 79 -0.48 -13.67 2.78
N VAL A 80 -1.54 -14.29 2.26
CA VAL A 80 -1.46 -15.53 1.45
C VAL A 80 -0.59 -15.30 0.22
N ARG A 81 -0.74 -14.15 -0.45
CA ARG A 81 0.10 -13.82 -1.58
C ARG A 81 1.56 -13.65 -1.17
N GLY A 82 1.84 -12.94 -0.08
CA GLY A 82 3.16 -12.75 0.51
C GLY A 82 3.83 -14.08 0.90
N SER A 83 3.05 -15.07 1.37
CA SER A 83 3.55 -16.40 1.70
C SER A 83 3.88 -17.25 0.47
N ALA A 84 3.23 -16.99 -0.68
CA ALA A 84 3.50 -17.68 -1.93
C ALA A 84 4.68 -17.08 -2.73
N MET A 85 5.24 -15.94 -2.31
CA MET A 85 6.34 -15.29 -3.04
C MET A 85 7.64 -16.08 -2.94
N ASN A 86 8.42 -16.08 -4.02
CA ASN A 86 9.76 -16.67 -4.03
C ASN A 86 10.79 -15.58 -3.71
N ILE A 87 11.33 -15.64 -2.49
CA ILE A 87 12.16 -14.60 -1.87
C ILE A 87 13.53 -15.20 -1.59
N GLN A 88 14.57 -14.58 -2.12
CA GLN A 88 15.96 -14.88 -1.77
C GLN A 88 16.50 -13.74 -0.92
N SER A 89 17.06 -14.05 0.25
CA SER A 89 17.60 -13.02 1.15
C SER A 89 19.09 -13.22 1.39
N ASP A 90 19.84 -12.15 1.19
CA ASP A 90 21.18 -11.99 1.68
C ASP A 90 21.10 -11.35 3.08
N ARG A 91 21.33 -12.19 4.10
CA ARG A 91 21.33 -11.76 5.51
C ARG A 91 22.53 -10.87 5.86
N ALA A 92 23.68 -11.04 5.21
CA ALA A 92 24.89 -10.29 5.51
C ALA A 92 24.75 -8.82 5.10
N ARG A 93 24.18 -8.57 3.90
CA ARG A 93 24.01 -7.22 3.36
C ARG A 93 22.59 -6.65 3.54
N ARG A 94 21.68 -7.40 4.17
CA ARG A 94 20.26 -7.06 4.34
C ARG A 94 19.55 -6.81 3.00
N LEU A 95 19.96 -7.53 1.95
CA LEU A 95 19.38 -7.44 0.62
C LEU A 95 18.39 -8.57 0.39
N VAL A 96 17.42 -8.31 -0.49
CA VAL A 96 16.41 -9.27 -0.90
C VAL A 96 16.21 -9.18 -2.40
N ARG A 97 16.01 -10.33 -3.03
CA ARG A 97 15.60 -10.45 -4.43
C ARG A 97 14.25 -11.17 -4.49
N VAL A 98 13.31 -10.57 -5.22
CA VAL A 98 11.99 -11.14 -5.47
C VAL A 98 11.90 -11.50 -6.94
N ARG A 99 11.61 -12.77 -7.26
CA ARG A 99 11.57 -13.24 -8.66
C ARG A 99 10.26 -12.92 -9.39
N ARG A 100 9.16 -12.72 -8.64
CA ARG A 100 7.82 -12.37 -9.16
C ARG A 100 7.05 -11.53 -8.14
N GLY A 101 7.16 -10.21 -8.23
CA GLY A 101 6.52 -9.26 -7.30
C GLY A 101 5.82 -8.06 -7.95
N SER A 102 5.52 -8.11 -9.26
CA SER A 102 4.94 -6.97 -10.00
C SER A 102 3.57 -6.51 -9.51
N ASP A 103 2.86 -7.38 -8.79
CA ASP A 103 1.54 -7.20 -8.21
C ASP A 103 1.50 -6.09 -7.13
N ALA A 104 2.60 -5.79 -6.42
CA ALA A 104 2.61 -4.73 -5.40
C ALA A 104 2.62 -3.37 -6.08
N ALA A 105 3.42 -3.23 -7.12
CA ALA A 105 3.44 -2.01 -7.91
C ALA A 105 2.11 -1.81 -8.65
N TRP A 106 1.44 -2.87 -9.12
CA TRP A 106 0.08 -2.74 -9.67
C TRP A 106 -0.93 -2.27 -8.61
N ALA A 107 -0.94 -2.88 -7.42
CA ALA A 107 -1.80 -2.44 -6.33
C ALA A 107 -1.51 -0.98 -5.92
N GLY A 108 -0.23 -0.57 -5.89
CA GLY A 108 0.17 0.81 -5.67
C GLY A 108 -0.36 1.77 -6.74
N TRP A 109 -0.22 1.43 -8.03
CA TRP A 109 -0.77 2.26 -9.11
C TRP A 109 -2.29 2.35 -9.09
N ILE A 110 -2.97 1.27 -8.68
CA ILE A 110 -4.42 1.29 -8.45
C ILE A 110 -4.77 2.28 -7.34
N MET A 111 -4.04 2.28 -6.23
CA MET A 111 -4.23 3.29 -5.17
C MET A 111 -3.98 4.72 -5.68
N VAL A 112 -2.94 4.94 -6.48
CA VAL A 112 -2.66 6.27 -7.06
C VAL A 112 -3.83 6.74 -7.91
N LEU A 113 -4.37 5.85 -8.75
CA LEU A 113 -5.51 6.19 -9.61
C LEU A 113 -6.72 6.62 -8.78
N PHE A 114 -7.12 5.85 -7.76
CA PHE A 114 -8.29 6.17 -6.95
C PHE A 114 -8.08 7.42 -6.09
N ALA A 115 -6.91 7.56 -5.46
CA ALA A 115 -6.56 8.76 -4.71
C ALA A 115 -6.56 10.01 -5.59
N ALA A 116 -6.03 9.92 -6.81
CA ALA A 116 -5.99 11.04 -7.74
C ALA A 116 -7.38 11.41 -8.28
N VAL A 117 -8.22 10.41 -8.59
CA VAL A 117 -9.61 10.64 -9.03
C VAL A 117 -10.41 11.31 -7.91
N GLN A 118 -10.29 10.81 -6.67
CA GLN A 118 -10.94 11.39 -5.51
C GLN A 118 -10.51 12.85 -5.30
N GLY A 119 -9.21 13.11 -5.21
CA GLY A 119 -8.69 14.47 -5.06
C GLY A 119 -9.06 15.41 -6.22
N ALA A 120 -9.10 14.91 -7.46
CA ALA A 120 -9.49 15.71 -8.62
C ALA A 120 -10.98 16.09 -8.62
N ILE A 121 -11.86 15.19 -8.18
CA ILE A 121 -13.30 15.46 -8.06
C ILE A 121 -13.56 16.48 -6.95
N GLU A 122 -12.96 16.28 -5.78
CA GLU A 122 -13.16 17.18 -4.62
C GLU A 122 -12.60 18.58 -4.88
N THR A 123 -11.46 18.70 -5.56
CA THR A 123 -10.88 19.99 -5.95
C THR A 123 -11.60 20.66 -7.13
N GLY A 124 -12.05 19.87 -8.11
CA GLY A 124 -12.58 20.37 -9.38
C GLY A 124 -14.08 20.71 -9.36
N LEU A 125 -14.89 19.88 -8.72
CA LEU A 125 -16.35 20.01 -8.78
C LEU A 125 -16.95 20.80 -7.60
N ARG A 126 -16.19 21.01 -6.51
CA ARG A 126 -16.67 21.66 -5.27
C ARG A 126 -18.04 21.13 -4.80
N SER A 127 -18.36 19.89 -5.13
CA SER A 127 -19.60 19.19 -4.82
C SER A 127 -19.30 17.91 -4.07
N GLU A 128 -20.31 17.35 -3.40
CA GLU A 128 -20.25 16.00 -2.83
C GLU A 128 -19.79 15.00 -3.91
N ASN A 129 -18.84 14.14 -3.55
CA ASN A 129 -18.24 13.18 -4.45
C ASN A 129 -19.14 11.92 -4.51
N PRO A 130 -19.85 11.65 -5.62
CA PRO A 130 -20.78 10.52 -5.69
C PRO A 130 -20.07 9.15 -5.67
N TYR A 131 -18.74 9.13 -5.81
CA TYR A 131 -17.93 7.91 -5.86
C TYR A 131 -17.05 7.72 -4.62
N GLU A 132 -17.20 8.55 -3.58
CA GLU A 132 -16.40 8.54 -2.35
C GLU A 132 -16.32 7.14 -1.73
N THR A 133 -17.46 6.52 -1.43
CA THR A 133 -17.54 5.17 -0.86
C THR A 133 -16.86 4.11 -1.72
N THR A 134 -16.92 4.26 -3.06
CA THR A 134 -16.28 3.30 -3.97
C THR A 134 -14.75 3.48 -3.98
N ALA A 135 -14.28 4.74 -3.97
CA ALA A 135 -12.85 5.04 -3.89
C ALA A 135 -12.27 4.54 -2.57
N GLU A 136 -12.93 4.84 -1.44
CA GLU A 136 -12.57 4.36 -0.11
C GLU A 136 -12.49 2.85 -0.04
N PHE A 137 -13.52 2.15 -0.52
CA PHE A 137 -13.55 0.68 -0.55
C PHE A 137 -12.37 0.10 -1.35
N LEU A 138 -12.10 0.65 -2.54
CA LEU A 138 -11.01 0.17 -3.40
C LEU A 138 -9.64 0.50 -2.83
N MET A 139 -9.49 1.66 -2.19
CA MET A 139 -8.27 2.05 -1.48
C MET A 139 -8.03 1.16 -0.26
N LEU A 140 -9.06 0.82 0.50
CA LEU A 140 -9.01 -0.09 1.64
C LEU A 140 -8.64 -1.52 1.22
N LEU A 141 -9.21 -2.00 0.12
CA LEU A 141 -8.84 -3.29 -0.46
C LEU A 141 -7.37 -3.30 -0.89
N ALA A 142 -6.93 -2.28 -1.63
CA ALA A 142 -5.57 -2.23 -2.16
C ALA A 142 -4.52 -2.05 -1.04
N SER A 143 -4.79 -1.19 -0.06
CA SER A 143 -3.86 -0.95 1.06
C SER A 143 -3.79 -2.12 2.02
N GLY A 144 -4.92 -2.76 2.35
CA GLY A 144 -4.93 -3.96 3.18
C GLY A 144 -4.21 -5.13 2.49
N TYR A 145 -4.45 -5.34 1.19
CA TYR A 145 -3.69 -6.30 0.39
C TYR A 145 -2.18 -6.01 0.41
N LEU A 146 -1.78 -4.76 0.18
CA LEU A 146 -0.38 -4.35 0.23
C LEU A 146 0.23 -4.59 1.62
N LEU A 147 -0.47 -4.19 2.69
CA LEU A 147 -0.01 -4.35 4.06
C LEU A 147 0.22 -5.82 4.41
N GLY A 148 -0.78 -6.67 4.18
CA GLY A 148 -0.69 -8.10 4.48
C GLY A 148 0.46 -8.77 3.71
N ARG A 149 0.58 -8.47 2.41
CA ARG A 149 1.65 -8.99 1.58
C ARG A 149 3.01 -8.51 2.05
N SER A 150 3.19 -7.21 2.20
CA SER A 150 4.45 -6.57 2.58
C SER A 150 4.94 -7.09 3.92
N LEU A 151 4.05 -7.21 4.91
CA LEU A 151 4.38 -7.72 6.23
C LEU A 151 4.86 -9.18 6.18
N VAL A 152 4.10 -10.06 5.53
CA VAL A 152 4.47 -11.48 5.42
C VAL A 152 5.74 -11.66 4.60
N ALA A 153 5.90 -10.94 3.49
CA ALA A 153 7.09 -11.02 2.66
C ALA A 153 8.34 -10.56 3.43
N TRP A 154 8.23 -9.51 4.24
CA TRP A 154 9.33 -9.05 5.09
C TRP A 154 9.67 -10.02 6.22
N LEU A 155 8.65 -10.61 6.88
CA LEU A 155 8.85 -11.65 7.89
C LEU A 155 9.53 -12.88 7.28
N ARG A 156 9.08 -13.32 6.11
CA ARG A 156 9.71 -14.44 5.38
C ARG A 156 11.11 -14.12 4.92
N ALA A 157 11.38 -12.90 4.48
CA ALA A 157 12.74 -12.47 4.14
C ALA A 157 13.69 -12.51 5.34
N ARG A 158 13.20 -12.30 6.57
CA ARG A 158 14.00 -12.49 7.80
C ARG A 158 14.33 -13.96 8.06
N LEU A 159 13.39 -14.85 7.76
CA LEU A 159 13.49 -16.29 8.03
C LEU A 159 14.16 -17.10 6.90
N ALA A 160 14.26 -16.53 5.69
CA ALA A 160 14.82 -17.21 4.53
C ALA A 160 16.29 -17.64 4.74
N MET A 161 16.65 -18.77 4.11
CA MET A 161 18.03 -19.25 4.06
C MET A 161 18.90 -18.26 3.30
N HIS A 162 20.10 -18.02 3.83
CA HIS A 162 21.07 -17.09 3.27
C HIS A 162 21.45 -17.50 1.85
N HIS A 163 21.40 -16.55 0.92
CA HIS A 163 21.91 -16.67 -0.44
C HIS A 163 22.72 -15.41 -0.76
N ASP A 164 23.93 -15.57 -1.27
CA ASP A 164 24.71 -14.44 -1.77
C ASP A 164 24.10 -13.92 -3.09
N LEU A 165 23.64 -12.67 -3.05
CA LEU A 165 22.88 -12.05 -4.15
C LEU A 165 23.76 -11.27 -5.14
N LEU A 166 25.05 -11.10 -4.84
CA LEU A 166 26.00 -10.32 -5.65
C LEU A 166 27.10 -11.18 -6.28
N GLU A 167 27.18 -12.46 -5.91
CA GLU A 167 28.16 -13.42 -6.42
C GLU A 167 27.56 -14.44 -7.42
N ALA A 168 26.28 -14.28 -7.76
CA ALA A 168 25.52 -15.12 -8.69
C ALA A 168 25.07 -14.34 -9.92
#